data_AF-A0A1B0DMJ3-F1
#
_entry.id   AF-A0A1B0DMJ3-F1
#
_cell.length_a   1.000
_cell.length_b   1.000
_cell.length_c   1.000
_cell.angle_alpha   90.00
_cell.angle_beta   90.00
_cell.angle_gamma   90.00
#
_symmetry.space_group_name_H-M   'P 1'
#
loop_
_entity.id
_entity.type
_entity.pdbx_description
1 polymer ?
#
loop_
_entity_poly.entity_id
_entity_poly.type
_entity_poly.pdbx_seq_one_letter_code
_entity_poly.pdbx_strand_id
1 'polypeptide(L)'
;MSWHVFLPTCKNDEISHLPSGRVSINAFQKPEGADKHSLPARTMLSPSKWKNWDATELVKVYNGPPLEVFLDQGDADQFLKDNQLLPDNLAGACRSVNFPFILRIREGYDHSYFYIATFIEEHIRYHADKLQ
;
A
#
# COMPACT_ATOMS: atom_id res chain seq x y z
N MET A 1 7.13 -3.32 -11.82
CA MET A 1 7.46 -1.98 -11.30
C MET A 1 6.22 -1.57 -10.52
N SER A 2 6.31 -1.54 -9.19
CA SER A 2 5.19 -1.30 -8.27
C SER A 2 5.20 0.18 -7.90
N TRP A 3 4.10 0.88 -8.18
CA TRP A 3 3.96 2.29 -7.87
C TRP A 3 3.59 2.43 -6.39
N HIS A 4 4.47 3.09 -5.64
CA HIS A 4 4.32 3.32 -4.20
C HIS A 4 3.35 4.48 -3.98
N VAL A 5 2.31 4.26 -3.16
CA VAL A 5 1.57 5.37 -2.53
C VAL A 5 2.50 6.00 -1.51
N PHE A 6 2.92 7.24 -1.76
CA PHE A 6 3.84 7.98 -0.90
C PHE A 6 3.03 8.64 0.22
N LEU A 7 3.05 8.06 1.43
CA LEU A 7 2.67 8.78 2.65
C LEU A 7 3.87 9.63 3.10
N PRO A 8 3.76 10.96 3.23
CA PRO A 8 4.88 11.82 3.53
C PRO A 8 5.13 11.83 5.05
N THR A 9 5.55 10.72 5.63
CA THR A 9 6.06 10.68 7.01
C THR A 9 7.13 9.60 7.16
N CYS A 10 8.25 9.74 6.45
CA CYS A 10 9.46 8.97 6.75
C CYS A 10 10.56 9.93 7.20
N LYS A 11 11.11 9.70 8.40
CA LYS A 11 12.26 10.47 8.92
C LYS A 11 13.49 10.19 8.05
N ASN A 12 14.20 11.26 7.71
CA ASN A 12 15.25 11.34 6.69
C ASN A 12 16.62 10.68 7.01
N ASP A 13 16.75 9.85 8.05
CA ASP A 13 18.11 9.60 8.60
C ASP A 13 18.80 8.29 8.19
N GLU A 14 18.23 7.43 7.33
CA GLU A 14 18.89 6.15 6.96
C GLU A 14 18.86 5.83 5.45
N ILE A 15 19.16 6.82 4.60
CA ILE A 15 19.35 6.60 3.16
C ILE A 15 20.84 6.74 2.81
N SER A 16 21.64 5.70 3.03
CA SER A 16 23.00 5.68 2.45
C SER A 16 23.45 4.35 1.83
N HIS A 17 22.75 3.23 2.02
CA HIS A 17 23.28 1.94 1.54
C HIS A 17 22.20 0.94 1.12
N LEU A 18 21.54 1.13 -0.04
CA LEU A 18 20.78 0.05 -0.66
C LEU A 18 21.02 -0.04 -2.18
N PRO A 19 21.46 -1.20 -2.71
CA PRO A 19 21.56 -1.42 -4.15
C PRO A 19 20.18 -1.69 -4.74
N SER A 20 20.00 -1.19 -5.96
CA SER A 20 18.80 -1.28 -6.79
C SER A 20 18.27 -2.72 -6.96
N GLY A 21 17.08 -2.99 -6.45
CA GLY A 21 16.35 -4.24 -6.68
C GLY A 21 15.01 -4.26 -5.96
N ARG A 22 13.91 -4.41 -6.71
CA ARG A 22 12.49 -4.28 -6.30
C ARG A 22 12.14 -5.00 -4.98
N VAL A 23 11.39 -4.31 -4.11
CA VAL A 23 10.66 -4.90 -2.97
C VAL A 23 9.16 -4.79 -3.25
N SER A 24 8.45 -5.92 -3.24
CA SER A 24 6.98 -5.94 -3.29
C SER A 24 6.40 -5.66 -1.91
N ILE A 25 5.49 -4.69 -1.85
CA ILE A 25 4.67 -4.33 -0.69
C ILE A 25 3.45 -5.25 -0.63
N ASN A 26 3.53 -6.33 0.15
CA ASN A 26 2.33 -7.07 0.55
C ASN A 26 2.01 -6.69 1.99
N ALA A 27 0.76 -6.32 2.24
CA ALA A 27 0.22 -6.14 3.58
C ALA A 27 0.39 -7.45 4.35
N PHE A 28 1.44 -7.53 5.17
CA PHE A 28 1.84 -8.77 5.83
C PHE A 28 0.95 -9.00 7.05
N GLN A 29 -0.19 -9.67 6.88
CA GLN A 29 -0.82 -10.37 7.99
C GLN A 29 0.01 -11.62 8.32
N LYS A 30 0.38 -11.72 9.59
CA LYS A 30 1.16 -12.80 10.23
C LYS A 30 0.72 -14.20 9.75
N PRO A 31 1.56 -14.97 9.04
CA PRO A 31 1.30 -16.39 8.86
C PRO A 31 1.63 -17.13 10.18
N GLU A 32 0.69 -17.91 10.69
CA GLU A 32 0.96 -18.88 11.74
C GLU A 32 1.68 -20.08 11.12
N GLY A 33 2.92 -20.34 11.57
CA GLY A 33 3.56 -21.66 11.37
C GLY A 33 4.70 -21.79 10.35
N ALA A 34 5.44 -20.73 10.00
CA ALA A 34 6.59 -20.88 9.09
C ALA A 34 7.85 -21.45 9.79
N ASP A 35 8.44 -22.43 9.13
CA ASP A 35 9.56 -23.28 9.51
C ASP A 35 10.93 -22.59 9.50
N LYS A 36 11.83 -23.07 10.36
CA LYS A 36 13.06 -22.40 10.80
C LYS A 36 14.29 -22.59 9.91
N HIS A 37 14.15 -23.05 8.67
CA HIS A 37 15.31 -23.33 7.81
C HIS A 37 15.13 -22.89 6.35
N SER A 38 15.50 -21.64 6.05
CA SER A 38 16.61 -21.31 5.15
C SER A 38 16.56 -19.85 4.69
N LEU A 39 17.75 -19.29 4.48
CA LEU A 39 18.10 -17.92 4.03
C LEU A 39 18.18 -16.84 5.14
N PRO A 40 19.26 -16.01 5.15
CA PRO A 40 19.41 -14.93 6.11
C PRO A 40 18.43 -13.81 5.72
N ALA A 41 17.29 -13.78 6.41
CA ALA A 41 16.29 -12.73 6.29
C ALA A 41 16.96 -11.37 6.53
N ARG A 42 17.19 -10.63 5.45
CA ARG A 42 17.70 -9.26 5.49
C ARG A 42 16.73 -8.45 6.34
N THR A 43 17.27 -7.88 7.43
CA THR A 43 16.61 -7.09 8.49
C THR A 43 15.70 -7.86 9.46
N MET A 44 16.29 -8.29 10.58
CA MET A 44 15.58 -8.58 11.83
C MET A 44 15.03 -7.30 12.47
N LEU A 45 14.16 -6.58 11.77
CA LEU A 45 13.32 -5.59 12.44
C LEU A 45 12.30 -6.37 13.29
N SER A 46 12.24 -6.08 14.59
CA SER A 46 11.19 -6.63 15.45
C SER A 46 9.82 -6.38 14.81
N PRO A 47 8.87 -7.34 14.82
CA PRO A 47 7.56 -7.18 14.16
C PRO A 47 6.84 -5.89 14.53
N SER A 48 7.04 -5.39 15.75
CA SER A 48 6.50 -4.11 16.23
C SER A 48 6.91 -2.89 15.41
N LYS A 49 8.10 -2.91 14.78
CA LYS A 49 8.63 -1.81 13.96
C LYS A 49 7.99 -1.74 12.57
N TRP A 50 7.38 -2.83 12.08
CA TRP A 50 6.75 -2.87 10.76
C TRP A 50 5.45 -2.07 10.72
N LYS A 51 4.81 -1.85 11.87
CA LYS A 51 3.62 -1.01 11.99
C LYS A 51 3.83 0.42 11.47
N ASN A 52 5.06 0.94 11.57
CA ASN A 52 5.40 2.26 11.05
C ASN A 52 5.46 2.33 9.51
N TRP A 53 5.34 1.19 8.83
CA TRP A 53 5.39 1.05 7.38
C TRP A 53 4.10 0.41 6.82
N ASP A 54 3.12 0.12 7.68
CA ASP A 54 1.85 -0.47 7.29
C ASP A 54 0.81 0.63 7.11
N ALA A 55 0.28 0.79 5.90
CA ALA A 55 -0.71 1.82 5.59
C ALA A 55 -1.97 1.72 6.47
N THR A 56 -2.41 0.50 6.82
CA THR A 56 -3.61 0.29 7.64
C THR A 56 -3.40 0.74 9.10
N GLU A 57 -2.18 0.59 9.62
CA GLU A 57 -1.83 1.08 10.96
C GLU A 57 -1.54 2.59 10.92
N LEU A 58 -0.90 3.09 9.86
CA LEU A 58 -0.57 4.51 9.69
C LEU A 58 -1.81 5.40 9.61
N VAL A 59 -2.86 4.98 8.89
CA VAL A 59 -4.14 5.72 8.82
C VAL A 59 -4.75 5.93 10.20
N LYS A 60 -4.60 4.97 11.12
CA LYS A 60 -5.19 5.06 12.48
C LYS A 60 -4.52 6.10 13.37
N VAL A 61 -3.24 6.37 13.12
CA VAL A 61 -2.41 7.29 13.93
C VAL A 61 -2.15 8.62 13.23
N TYR A 62 -2.69 8.80 12.03
CA TYR A 62 -2.47 9.99 11.23
C TYR A 62 -3.08 11.22 11.89
N ASN A 63 -2.26 12.25 12.10
CA ASN A 63 -2.66 13.54 12.69
C ASN A 63 -2.15 14.73 11.84
N GLY A 64 -2.05 14.51 10.52
CA GLY A 64 -1.60 15.52 9.57
C GLY A 64 -2.75 16.41 9.05
N PRO A 65 -2.48 17.22 8.02
CA PRO A 65 -3.52 18.00 7.35
C PRO A 65 -4.62 17.09 6.75
N PRO A 66 -5.82 17.63 6.45
CA PRO A 66 -6.87 16.87 5.78
C PRO A 66 -6.34 16.18 4.51
N LEU A 67 -6.51 14.87 4.45
CA LEU A 67 -6.05 14.02 3.35
C LEU A 67 -7.17 13.04 2.99
N GLU A 68 -7.29 12.74 1.70
CA GLU A 68 -8.24 11.77 1.16
C GLU A 68 -7.48 10.73 0.33
N VAL A 69 -7.68 9.44 0.64
CA VAL A 69 -7.04 8.35 -0.10
C VAL A 69 -7.87 8.00 -1.33
N PHE A 70 -7.24 7.93 -2.50
CA PHE A 70 -7.87 7.50 -3.74
C PHE A 70 -7.25 6.20 -4.22
N LEU A 71 -8.06 5.14 -4.27
CA LEU A 71 -7.65 3.78 -4.62
C LEU A 71 -8.50 3.23 -5.76
N ASP A 72 -7.82 2.64 -6.74
CA ASP A 72 -8.41 1.85 -7.80
C ASP A 72 -7.84 0.42 -7.69
N GLN A 73 -8.72 -0.58 -7.67
CA GLN A 73 -8.36 -2.01 -7.68
C GLN A 73 -9.10 -2.75 -8.79
N GLY A 74 -8.37 -3.50 -9.62
CA GLY A 74 -8.98 -4.45 -10.57
C GLY A 74 -9.50 -5.70 -9.85
N ASP A 75 -10.69 -6.19 -10.20
CA ASP A 75 -11.28 -7.40 -9.61
C ASP A 75 -10.75 -8.71 -10.20
N ALA A 76 -10.21 -8.66 -11.42
CA ALA A 76 -9.59 -9.79 -12.11
C ALA A 76 -8.11 -9.95 -11.74
N ASP A 77 -7.61 -9.12 -10.81
CA ASP A 77 -6.25 -9.19 -10.29
C ASP A 77 -5.99 -10.50 -9.55
N GLN A 78 -4.91 -11.19 -9.93
CA GLN A 78 -4.51 -12.46 -9.33
C GLN A 78 -4.03 -12.27 -7.88
N PHE A 79 -3.37 -11.17 -7.58
CA PHE A 79 -2.87 -10.87 -6.23
C PHE A 79 -3.99 -10.47 -5.27
N LEU A 80 -5.13 -10.04 -5.79
CA LEU A 80 -6.34 -9.88 -5.00
C LEU A 80 -6.88 -11.25 -4.56
N LYS A 81 -6.92 -12.22 -5.48
CA LYS A 81 -7.37 -13.60 -5.22
C LYS A 81 -6.41 -14.35 -4.29
N ASP A 82 -5.11 -14.07 -4.40
CA ASP A 82 -4.07 -14.62 -3.53
C ASP A 82 -3.98 -13.91 -2.17
N ASN A 83 -4.93 -13.02 -1.84
CA ASN A 83 -5.00 -12.29 -0.57
C ASN A 83 -3.76 -11.44 -0.26
N GLN A 84 -3.11 -10.87 -1.28
CA GLN A 84 -1.94 -10.00 -1.10
C GLN A 84 -2.29 -8.51 -1.05
N LEU A 85 -3.31 -8.09 -1.82
CA LEU A 85 -3.65 -6.67 -1.99
C LEU A 85 -4.67 -6.14 -0.97
N LEU A 86 -5.51 -7.01 -0.40
CA LEU A 86 -6.43 -6.77 0.73
C LEU A 86 -6.95 -5.31 0.86
N PRO A 87 -7.53 -4.71 -0.20
CA PRO A 87 -7.95 -3.30 -0.20
C PRO A 87 -9.05 -3.04 0.84
N ASP A 88 -9.86 -4.05 1.15
CA ASP A 88 -10.90 -3.98 2.17
C ASP A 88 -10.36 -3.78 3.59
N ASN A 89 -9.15 -4.26 3.87
CA ASN A 89 -8.50 -4.04 5.17
C ASN A 89 -8.16 -2.56 5.36
N LEU A 90 -7.63 -1.92 4.32
CA LEU A 90 -7.35 -0.48 4.35
C LEU A 90 -8.64 0.34 4.41
N ALA A 91 -9.65 -0.02 3.62
CA ALA A 91 -10.96 0.62 3.69
C ALA A 91 -11.60 0.46 5.09
N GLY A 92 -11.47 -0.71 5.71
CA GLY A 92 -11.89 -0.96 7.09
C GLY A 92 -11.16 -0.08 8.10
N ALA A 93 -9.84 0.05 7.97
CA ALA A 93 -9.05 0.94 8.81
C ALA A 93 -9.47 2.42 8.63
N CYS A 94 -9.67 2.89 7.40
CA CYS A 94 -10.16 4.23 7.12
C CYS A 94 -11.53 4.48 7.74
N ARG A 95 -12.48 3.55 7.56
CA ARG A 95 -13.82 3.62 8.17
C ARG A 95 -13.75 3.70 9.69
N SER A 96 -12.84 2.97 10.33
CA SER A 96 -12.71 2.92 11.80
C SER A 96 -12.33 4.27 12.43
N VAL A 97 -11.61 5.12 11.70
CA VAL A 97 -11.18 6.44 12.16
C VAL A 97 -11.84 7.59 11.37
N ASN A 98 -12.89 7.28 10.60
CA ASN A 98 -13.59 8.20 9.71
C ASN A 98 -12.65 8.97 8.77
N PHE A 99 -11.60 8.30 8.28
CA PHE A 99 -10.65 8.86 7.33
C PHE A 99 -11.28 8.95 5.95
N PRO A 100 -11.22 10.10 5.25
CA PRO A 100 -11.76 10.23 3.89
C PRO A 100 -11.04 9.29 2.92
N PHE A 101 -11.80 8.44 2.22
CA PHE A 101 -11.24 7.58 1.19
C PHE A 101 -12.25 7.29 0.09
N ILE A 102 -11.73 7.01 -1.10
CA ILE A 102 -12.46 6.57 -2.27
C ILE A 102 -11.80 5.28 -2.72
N LEU A 103 -12.56 4.18 -2.69
CA LEU A 103 -12.16 2.89 -3.24
C LEU A 103 -13.05 2.56 -4.43
N ARG A 104 -12.44 2.30 -5.57
CA ARG A 104 -13.12 1.90 -6.81
C ARG A 104 -12.65 0.52 -7.23
N ILE A 105 -13.61 -0.34 -7.52
CA ILE A 105 -13.37 -1.67 -8.07
C ILE A 105 -13.60 -1.61 -9.58
N ARG A 106 -12.59 -2.00 -10.37
CA ARG A 106 -12.63 -1.98 -11.83
C ARG A 106 -12.82 -3.40 -12.35
N GLU A 107 -14.00 -3.64 -12.90
CA GLU A 107 -14.40 -4.96 -13.41
C GLU A 107 -13.59 -5.38 -14.64
N GLY A 108 -13.07 -6.60 -14.63
CA GLY A 108 -12.30 -7.20 -15.72
C GLY A 108 -10.84 -6.76 -15.82
N TYR A 109 -10.35 -5.93 -14.89
CA TYR A 109 -8.97 -5.44 -14.93
C TYR A 109 -8.03 -6.23 -14.04
N ASP A 110 -6.82 -6.45 -14.54
CA ASP A 110 -5.76 -7.21 -13.89
C ASP A 110 -4.67 -6.31 -13.26
N HIS A 111 -3.56 -6.91 -12.84
CA HIS A 111 -2.41 -6.19 -12.26
C HIS A 111 -1.45 -5.59 -13.31
N SER A 112 -1.84 -5.54 -14.58
CA SER A 112 -0.93 -5.15 -15.65
C SER A 112 -0.79 -3.63 -15.79
N TYR A 113 0.19 -3.22 -16.59
CA TYR A 113 0.30 -1.83 -17.00
C TYR A 113 -0.84 -1.36 -17.90
N PHE A 114 -1.57 -2.27 -18.55
CA PHE A 114 -2.75 -1.90 -19.33
C PHE A 114 -3.85 -1.35 -18.43
N TYR A 115 -4.06 -1.99 -17.27
CA TYR A 115 -4.96 -1.48 -16.25
C TYR A 115 -4.54 -0.07 -15.79
N ILE A 116 -3.28 0.09 -15.38
CA ILE A 116 -2.75 1.37 -14.89
C ILE A 116 -2.92 2.46 -15.96
N ALA A 117 -2.49 2.20 -17.19
CA ALA A 117 -2.58 3.16 -18.29
C ALA A 117 -4.02 3.56 -18.64
N THR A 118 -4.99 2.67 -18.42
CA THR A 118 -6.40 2.97 -18.68
C THR A 118 -6.97 4.00 -17.71
N PHE A 119 -6.57 3.96 -16.44
CA PHE A 119 -7.14 4.81 -15.38
C PHE A 119 -6.20 5.91 -14.87
N ILE A 120 -4.95 5.98 -15.37
CA ILE A 120 -3.98 6.97 -14.93
C ILE A 120 -4.45 8.42 -15.13
N GLU A 121 -5.22 8.68 -16.18
CA GLU A 121 -5.79 10.01 -16.42
C GLU A 121 -6.71 10.44 -15.28
N GLU A 122 -7.51 9.52 -14.74
CA GLU A 122 -8.40 9.81 -13.62
C GLU A 122 -7.60 10.15 -12.36
N HIS A 123 -6.52 9.41 -12.08
CA HIS A 123 -5.61 9.72 -10.98
C HIS A 123 -4.94 11.09 -11.15
N ILE A 124 -4.48 11.41 -12.36
CA ILE A 124 -3.86 12.72 -12.64
C ILE A 124 -4.88 13.84 -12.39
N ARG A 125 -6.11 13.71 -12.89
CA ARG A 125 -7.17 14.71 -12.67
C ARG A 125 -7.53 14.85 -11.20
N TYR A 126 -7.66 13.74 -10.47
CA TYR A 126 -7.91 13.74 -9.03
C TYR A 126 -6.80 14.50 -8.27
N HIS A 127 -5.53 14.18 -8.53
CA HIS A 127 -4.43 14.86 -7.87
C HIS A 127 -4.29 16.33 -8.31
N ALA A 128 -4.57 16.64 -9.57
CA ALA A 128 -4.55 18.01 -10.07
C ALA A 128 -5.58 18.90 -9.35
N ASP A 129 -6.76 18.37 -9.02
CA ASP A 129 -7.80 19.08 -8.27
C ASP A 129 -7.38 19.35 -6.81
N LYS A 130 -6.71 18.39 -6.17
CA LYS A 130 -6.26 18.51 -4.76
C LYS A 130 -4.96 19.30 -4.56
N LEU A 131 -4.25 19.64 -5.63
CA LEU A 131 -2.99 20.38 -5.60
C LEU A 131 -3.14 21.88 -5.87
N GLN A 132 -4.36 22.36 -6.16
CA GLN A 132 -4.66 23.79 -6.35
C GLN A 132 -4.73 24.53 -5.01
#